data_AF-A0AAU5SAS0-F1
#
_entry.id   AF-A0AAU5SAS0-F1
#
_cell.length_a   1.000
_cell.length_b   1.000
_cell.length_c   1.000
_cell.angle_alpha   90.00
_cell.angle_beta   90.00
_cell.angle_gamma   90.00
#
_symmetry.space_group_name_H-M   'P 1'
#
loop_
_entity.id
_entity.type
_entity.pdbx_description
1 polymer ?
#
loop_
_entity_poly.entity_id
_entity_poly.type
_entity_poly.pdbx_seq_one_letter_code
_entity_poly.pdbx_strand_id
1 'polypeptide(L)'
;MVVDVVWISRFSMYLSADWHRERRLPTLDELADLGVSLPDVALGLLLSGHYRRPRKVDRTDLRRGIAFRDAPTVRRRWARLTERLEPLPEIRSRADAVALLSPDGRRVLARFDAAMSGDLNTPRALALLYRAQRDRQGLPDSDRAVLAATARTLVPVTMTMAAPRGDAGAVPNGPGEQWT
;
A
#
# COMPACT_ATOMS: atom_id res chain seq x y z
N MET A 1 1.70 46.57 34.87
CA MET A 1 0.96 45.80 33.84
C MET A 1 1.13 44.34 34.19
N VAL A 2 0.08 43.73 34.75
CA VAL A 2 0.08 42.35 35.28
C VAL A 2 -0.32 41.44 34.13
N VAL A 3 0.47 40.40 33.86
CA VAL A 3 0.11 39.33 32.92
C VAL A 3 -0.12 38.08 33.75
N ASP A 4 -1.34 37.56 33.65
CA ASP A 4 -1.89 36.51 34.50
C ASP A 4 -1.07 35.21 34.49
N VAL A 5 -0.74 34.78 35.69
CA VAL A 5 -0.23 33.44 36.01
C VAL A 5 -1.45 32.55 36.23
N VAL A 6 -1.69 31.61 35.30
CA VAL A 6 -2.72 30.58 35.50
C VAL A 6 -2.16 29.45 36.36
N TRP A 7 -2.66 29.42 37.60
CA TRP A 7 -2.56 28.33 38.56
C TRP A 7 -3.25 27.07 38.02
N ILE A 8 -2.53 25.94 37.91
CA ILE A 8 -3.18 24.62 37.74
C ILE A 8 -3.36 24.01 39.12
N SER A 9 -4.47 24.37 39.77
CA SER A 9 -5.04 23.59 40.87
C SER A 9 -5.40 22.19 40.38
N ARG A 10 -5.12 21.19 41.22
CA ARG A 10 -5.57 19.78 41.15
C ARG A 10 -6.80 19.56 40.26
N PHE A 11 -6.56 19.22 38.99
CA PHE A 11 -7.53 18.49 38.19
C PHE A 11 -7.20 17.01 38.32
N SER A 12 -7.95 16.33 39.19
CA SER A 12 -8.13 14.89 39.12
C SER A 12 -8.93 14.60 37.85
N MET A 13 -8.25 14.68 36.70
CA MET A 13 -8.84 14.40 35.40
C MET A 13 -8.84 12.88 35.26
N TYR A 14 -10.03 12.29 35.22
CA TYR A 14 -10.23 10.99 34.59
C TYR A 14 -9.59 11.08 33.20
N LEU A 15 -8.37 10.57 33.06
CA LEU A 15 -7.79 10.26 31.76
C LEU A 15 -8.63 9.09 31.22
N SER A 16 -9.78 9.44 30.65
CA SER A 16 -10.67 8.48 30.02
C SER A 16 -9.89 7.78 28.91
N ALA A 17 -10.27 6.53 28.62
CA ALA A 17 -9.74 5.80 27.48
C ALA A 17 -9.76 6.64 26.19
N ASP A 18 -10.69 7.61 26.08
CA ASP A 18 -10.82 8.53 24.96
C ASP A 18 -9.62 9.46 24.74
N TRP A 19 -8.92 9.91 25.78
CA TRP A 19 -7.71 10.74 25.61
C TRP A 19 -6.55 9.97 24.97
N HIS A 20 -6.37 8.70 25.38
CA HIS A 20 -5.41 7.80 24.72
C HIS A 20 -5.91 7.39 23.33
N ARG A 21 -7.22 7.22 23.15
CA ARG A 21 -7.88 6.95 21.86
C ARG A 21 -7.71 8.13 20.89
N GLU A 22 -7.67 9.37 21.39
CA GLU A 22 -7.43 10.60 20.63
C GLU A 22 -5.97 10.80 20.26
N ARG A 23 -5.03 10.13 20.93
CA ARG A 23 -3.57 10.20 20.68
C ARG A 23 -2.97 8.99 19.94
N ARG A 24 -3.65 7.84 19.88
CA ARG A 24 -3.21 6.69 19.05
C ARG A 24 -3.51 6.84 17.56
N LEU A 25 -2.71 6.25 16.68
CA LEU A 25 -3.07 6.15 15.25
C LEU A 25 -4.20 5.11 15.09
N PRO A 26 -5.08 5.24 14.07
CA PRO A 26 -6.07 4.20 13.76
C PRO A 26 -5.39 2.86 13.46
N THR A 27 -5.98 1.78 13.94
CA THR A 27 -5.65 0.40 13.59
C THR A 27 -6.14 0.06 12.17
N LEU A 28 -5.70 -1.07 11.61
CA LEU A 28 -6.20 -1.54 10.32
C LEU A 28 -7.70 -1.85 10.35
N ASP A 29 -8.20 -2.39 11.45
CA ASP A 29 -9.64 -2.68 11.63
C ASP A 29 -10.45 -1.38 11.67
N GLU A 30 -9.99 -0.36 12.40
CA GLU A 30 -10.63 0.97 12.40
C GLU A 30 -10.61 1.64 11.01
N LEU A 31 -9.57 1.41 10.22
CA LEU A 31 -9.54 1.88 8.83
C LEU A 31 -10.51 1.09 7.95
N ALA A 32 -10.68 -0.21 8.20
CA ALA A 32 -11.66 -1.05 7.50
C ALA A 32 -13.10 -0.63 7.81
N ASP A 33 -13.40 -0.28 9.06
CA ASP A 33 -14.70 0.29 9.48
C ASP A 33 -15.02 1.61 8.76
N LEU A 34 -13.99 2.35 8.34
CA LEU A 34 -14.10 3.57 7.53
C LEU A 34 -14.17 3.29 6.02
N GLY A 35 -14.28 2.03 5.61
CA GLY A 35 -14.34 1.61 4.21
C GLY A 35 -12.99 1.61 3.48
N VAL A 36 -11.87 1.71 4.20
CA VAL A 36 -10.53 1.62 3.60
C VAL A 36 -10.09 0.17 3.55
N SER A 37 -10.01 -0.40 2.34
CA SER A 37 -9.58 -1.79 2.17
C SER A 37 -8.06 -1.94 2.39
N LEU A 38 -7.63 -3.10 2.92
CA LEU A 38 -6.20 -3.41 3.10
C LEU A 38 -5.39 -3.29 1.78
N PRO A 39 -5.88 -3.72 0.60
CA PRO A 39 -5.21 -3.45 -0.67
C PRO A 39 -5.00 -1.96 -0.97
N ASP A 40 -5.95 -1.10 -0.59
CA ASP A 40 -5.85 0.34 -0.79
C ASP A 40 -4.87 0.98 0.21
N VAL A 41 -4.81 0.49 1.46
CA VAL A 41 -3.76 0.88 2.41
C VAL A 41 -2.38 0.50 1.85
N ALA A 42 -2.19 -0.75 1.44
CA ALA A 42 -0.93 -1.24 0.90
C ALA A 42 -0.49 -0.43 -0.33
N LEU A 43 -1.39 -0.23 -1.30
CA LEU A 43 -1.10 0.55 -2.49
C LEU A 43 -0.83 2.02 -2.17
N GLY A 44 -1.62 2.63 -1.29
CA GLY A 44 -1.39 4.00 -0.83
C GLY A 44 -0.03 4.16 -0.14
N LEU A 45 0.38 3.16 0.64
CA LEU A 45 1.72 3.11 1.20
C LEU A 45 2.79 2.93 0.11
N LEU A 46 2.59 2.13 -0.93
CA LEU A 46 3.57 2.00 -2.01
C LEU A 46 3.72 3.28 -2.85
N LEU A 47 2.64 4.06 -2.98
CA LEU A 47 2.58 5.29 -3.77
C LEU A 47 3.05 6.54 -3.02
N SER A 48 2.91 6.58 -1.69
CA SER A 48 3.13 7.79 -0.86
C SER A 48 4.59 8.21 -0.66
N GLY A 49 5.55 7.48 -1.24
CA GLY A 49 6.95 7.89 -1.27
C GLY A 49 7.93 6.81 -0.83
N HIS A 50 9.21 7.15 -0.94
CA HIS A 50 10.31 6.24 -0.64
C HIS A 50 10.32 5.83 0.83
N TYR A 51 10.63 4.56 1.13
CA TYR A 51 10.59 4.02 2.50
C TYR A 51 11.54 4.73 3.49
N ARG A 52 12.63 5.35 3.01
CA ARG A 52 13.61 6.10 3.82
C ARG A 52 13.16 7.52 4.17
N ARG A 53 12.05 8.00 3.60
CA ARG A 53 11.54 9.35 3.83
C ARG A 53 10.40 9.31 4.84
N PRO A 54 10.43 10.12 5.91
CA PRO A 54 9.31 10.24 6.83
C PRO A 54 8.05 10.60 6.06
N ARG A 55 6.99 9.84 6.26
CA ARG A 55 5.71 10.11 5.63
C ARG A 55 4.93 11.05 6.50
N LYS A 56 4.54 12.18 5.91
CA LYS A 56 3.58 13.09 6.52
C LYS A 56 2.19 12.60 6.15
N VAL A 57 1.67 11.68 6.96
CA VAL A 57 0.25 11.34 6.89
C VAL A 57 -0.44 12.14 7.98
N ASP A 58 -1.37 13.01 7.58
CA ASP A 58 -2.13 13.78 8.53
C ASP A 58 -3.01 12.85 9.38
N ARG A 59 -2.99 13.08 10.69
CA ARG A 59 -3.71 12.27 11.67
C ARG A 59 -5.22 12.38 11.50
N THR A 60 -5.71 13.57 11.17
CA THR A 60 -7.12 13.83 10.87
C THR A 60 -7.51 13.08 9.62
N ASP A 61 -6.62 13.06 8.62
CA ASP A 61 -6.85 12.33 7.38
C ASP A 61 -6.91 10.81 7.57
N LEU A 62 -6.06 10.23 8.41
CA LEU A 62 -6.15 8.81 8.76
C LEU A 62 -7.47 8.48 9.46
N ARG A 63 -7.89 9.30 10.42
CA ARG A 63 -9.12 9.08 11.21
C ARG A 63 -10.40 9.22 10.40
N ARG A 64 -10.33 9.97 9.29
CA ARG A 64 -11.45 10.13 8.36
C ARG A 64 -11.40 9.10 7.22
N GLY A 65 -10.43 8.18 7.21
CA GLY A 65 -10.25 7.17 6.15
C GLY A 65 -9.76 7.77 4.83
N ILE A 66 -9.27 9.01 4.87
CA ILE A 66 -9.03 9.81 3.70
C ILE A 66 -7.55 9.93 3.31
N ALA A 67 -6.64 9.42 4.13
CA ALA A 67 -5.22 9.35 3.81
C ALA A 67 -4.90 8.51 2.56
N PHE A 68 -5.83 7.62 2.16
CA PHE A 68 -5.61 6.63 1.09
C PHE A 68 -6.63 6.70 -0.06
N ARG A 69 -7.43 7.78 -0.18
CA ARG A 69 -8.53 7.86 -1.19
C ARG A 69 -8.07 7.76 -2.64
N ASP A 70 -6.81 8.06 -2.92
CA ASP A 70 -6.26 7.94 -4.26
C ASP A 70 -5.99 6.49 -4.66
N ALA A 71 -5.69 5.61 -3.70
CA ALA A 71 -5.35 4.21 -3.96
C ALA A 71 -6.48 3.43 -4.65
N PRO A 72 -7.76 3.49 -4.21
CA PRO A 72 -8.87 2.86 -4.93
C PRO A 72 -8.99 3.37 -6.37
N THR A 73 -8.76 4.67 -6.59
CA THR A 73 -8.84 5.27 -7.94
C THR A 73 -7.71 4.78 -8.82
N VAL A 74 -6.48 4.71 -8.30
CA VAL A 74 -5.33 4.16 -9.03
C VAL A 74 -5.55 2.68 -9.33
N ARG A 75 -5.99 1.88 -8.35
CA ARG A 75 -6.29 0.45 -8.52
C ARG A 75 -7.34 0.22 -9.61
N ARG A 76 -8.47 0.94 -9.57
CA ARG A 76 -9.51 0.87 -10.62
C ARG A 76 -8.99 1.25 -11.99
N ARG A 77 -8.16 2.30 -12.09
CA ARG A 77 -7.56 2.69 -13.38
C ARG A 77 -6.62 1.63 -13.91
N TRP A 78 -5.82 1.01 -13.03
CA TRP A 78 -4.92 -0.07 -13.41
C TRP A 78 -5.68 -1.32 -13.87
N ALA A 79 -6.73 -1.71 -13.14
CA ALA A 79 -7.62 -2.80 -13.51
C ALA A 79 -8.19 -2.59 -14.91
N ARG A 80 -8.78 -1.42 -15.20
CA ARG A 80 -9.33 -1.10 -16.54
C ARG A 80 -8.30 -1.12 -17.67
N LEU A 81 -7.04 -0.77 -17.38
CA LEU A 81 -5.97 -0.87 -18.38
C LEU A 81 -5.57 -2.33 -18.65
N THR A 82 -5.68 -3.17 -17.62
CA THR A 82 -5.28 -4.58 -17.65
C THR A 82 -6.38 -5.49 -18.19
N GLU A 83 -7.65 -5.22 -17.88
CA GLU A 83 -8.82 -5.97 -18.38
C GLU A 83 -8.85 -6.08 -19.91
N ARG A 84 -8.33 -5.06 -20.61
CA ARG A 84 -8.25 -5.02 -22.07
C ARG A 84 -7.15 -5.90 -22.66
N LEU A 85 -6.27 -6.42 -21.81
CA LEU A 85 -5.11 -7.24 -22.16
C LEU A 85 -5.30 -8.69 -21.72
N GLU A 86 -6.43 -9.03 -21.11
CA GLU A 86 -6.71 -10.40 -20.69
C GLU A 86 -6.90 -11.33 -21.91
N PRO A 87 -6.46 -12.60 -21.82
CA PRO A 87 -5.79 -13.20 -20.68
C PRO A 87 -4.33 -12.77 -20.56
N LEU A 88 -3.88 -12.45 -19.33
CA LEU A 88 -2.46 -12.19 -19.09
C LEU A 88 -1.63 -13.48 -19.15
N PRO A 89 -0.41 -13.45 -19.71
CA PRO A 89 0.48 -14.61 -19.71
C PRO A 89 0.93 -14.96 -18.29
N GLU A 90 1.18 -16.25 -18.04
CA GLU A 90 1.80 -16.70 -16.81
C GLU A 90 3.30 -16.39 -16.85
N ILE A 91 3.78 -15.60 -15.88
CA ILE A 91 5.18 -15.20 -15.76
C ILE A 91 5.69 -15.68 -14.41
N ARG A 92 6.61 -16.64 -14.39
CA ARG A 92 7.17 -17.22 -13.15
C ARG A 92 8.53 -16.64 -12.80
N SER A 93 9.25 -16.18 -13.82
CA SER A 93 10.59 -15.64 -13.67
C SER A 93 10.83 -14.39 -14.52
N ARG A 94 11.88 -13.66 -14.18
CA ARG A 94 12.38 -12.56 -15.02
C ARG A 94 12.80 -13.05 -16.42
N ALA A 95 13.38 -14.24 -16.50
CA ALA A 95 13.80 -14.80 -17.79
C ALA A 95 12.60 -15.05 -18.70
N ASP A 96 11.49 -15.54 -18.14
CA ASP A 96 10.23 -15.76 -18.87
C ASP A 96 9.70 -14.43 -19.44
N ALA A 97 9.68 -13.38 -18.62
CA ALA A 97 9.26 -12.05 -19.06
C ALA A 97 10.15 -11.53 -20.19
N VAL A 98 11.47 -11.63 -20.04
CA VAL A 98 12.43 -11.16 -21.07
C VAL A 98 12.26 -11.93 -22.39
N ALA A 99 11.98 -13.24 -22.33
CA ALA A 99 11.76 -14.06 -23.52
C ALA A 99 10.54 -13.61 -24.33
N LEU A 100 9.49 -13.13 -23.66
CA LEU A 100 8.23 -12.70 -24.29
C LEU A 100 8.20 -11.22 -24.71
N LEU A 101 9.08 -10.39 -24.14
CA LEU A 101 9.12 -8.95 -24.43
C LEU A 101 9.94 -8.63 -25.67
N SER A 102 9.45 -7.66 -26.46
CA SER A 102 10.24 -6.96 -27.48
C SER A 102 11.42 -6.19 -26.87
N PRO A 103 12.38 -5.70 -27.67
CA PRO A 103 13.46 -4.84 -27.16
C PRO A 103 12.96 -3.62 -26.37
N ASP A 104 11.79 -3.08 -26.71
CA ASP A 104 11.22 -1.90 -26.08
C ASP A 104 10.59 -2.25 -24.73
N GLY A 105 9.83 -3.34 -24.69
CA GLY A 105 9.32 -3.95 -23.47
C GLY A 105 10.45 -4.31 -22.48
N ARG A 106 11.55 -4.88 -22.97
CA ARG A 106 12.75 -5.19 -22.16
C ARG A 106 13.37 -3.93 -21.56
N ARG A 107 13.39 -2.80 -22.28
CA ARG A 107 13.88 -1.52 -21.72
C ARG A 107 12.99 -1.01 -20.60
N VAL A 108 11.67 -1.20 -20.69
CA VAL A 108 10.75 -0.87 -19.59
C VAL A 108 11.01 -1.77 -18.37
N LEU A 109 11.09 -3.09 -18.58
CA LEU A 109 11.36 -4.06 -17.51
C LEU A 109 12.69 -3.76 -16.81
N ALA A 110 13.75 -3.46 -17.57
CA ALA A 110 15.05 -3.10 -17.00
C ALA A 110 15.01 -1.81 -16.15
N ARG A 111 14.25 -0.78 -16.58
CA ARG A 111 14.07 0.45 -15.78
C ARG A 111 13.29 0.19 -14.51
N PHE A 112 12.30 -0.70 -14.58
CA PHE A 112 11.55 -1.15 -13.42
C PHE A 112 12.45 -1.90 -12.44
N ASP A 113 13.24 -2.88 -12.91
CA ASP A 113 14.19 -3.63 -12.10
C ASP A 113 15.21 -2.70 -11.43
N ALA A 114 15.73 -1.71 -12.16
CA ALA A 114 16.65 -0.72 -11.62
C ALA A 114 16.01 0.15 -10.53
N ALA A 115 14.73 0.53 -10.68
CA ALA A 115 14.01 1.28 -9.65
C ALA A 115 13.80 0.44 -8.37
N MET A 116 13.50 -0.85 -8.52
CA MET A 116 13.34 -1.76 -7.38
C MET A 116 14.68 -2.10 -6.72
N SER A 117 15.72 -2.40 -7.49
CA SER A 117 17.01 -2.84 -6.97
C SER A 117 17.87 -1.69 -6.44
N GLY A 118 17.70 -0.48 -6.97
CA GLY A 118 18.53 0.66 -6.62
C GLY A 118 18.29 1.20 -5.21
N ASP A 119 17.06 1.14 -4.70
CA ASP A 119 16.69 1.44 -3.31
C ASP A 119 15.17 1.18 -3.05
N LEU A 120 14.58 0.11 -3.61
CA LEU A 120 13.14 -0.17 -3.49
C LEU A 120 12.27 1.07 -3.77
N ASN A 121 12.55 1.78 -4.86
CA ASN A 121 11.82 2.99 -5.23
C ASN A 121 10.47 2.63 -5.87
N THR A 122 9.55 2.14 -5.03
CA THR A 122 8.22 1.66 -5.43
C THR A 122 7.39 2.71 -6.16
N PRO A 123 7.38 4.02 -5.80
CA PRO A 123 6.63 5.01 -6.57
C PRO A 123 7.15 5.13 -8.01
N ARG A 124 8.47 5.13 -8.20
CA ARG A 124 9.08 5.17 -9.53
C ARG A 124 8.79 3.90 -10.32
N ALA A 125 8.91 2.73 -9.70
CA ALA A 125 8.62 1.44 -10.33
C ALA A 125 7.16 1.36 -10.81
N LEU A 126 6.20 1.75 -9.96
CA LEU A 126 4.78 1.80 -10.30
C LEU A 126 4.48 2.83 -11.40
N ALA A 127 5.12 4.00 -11.37
CA ALA A 127 4.95 5.02 -12.41
C ALA A 127 5.44 4.53 -13.79
N LEU A 128 6.55 3.78 -13.84
CA LEU A 128 7.06 3.18 -15.08
C LEU A 128 6.05 2.19 -15.68
N LEU A 129 5.53 1.28 -14.86
CA LEU A 129 4.54 0.29 -15.31
C LEU A 129 3.23 0.98 -15.73
N TYR A 130 2.73 1.94 -14.95
CA TYR A 130 1.51 2.67 -15.30
C TYR A 130 1.65 3.42 -16.64
N ARG A 131 2.80 4.06 -16.87
CA ARG A 131 3.09 4.74 -18.14
C ARG A 131 3.12 3.76 -19.31
N ALA A 132 3.80 2.62 -19.15
CA ALA A 132 3.83 1.58 -20.17
C ALA A 132 2.43 1.03 -20.51
N GLN A 133 1.58 0.88 -19.50
CA GLN A 133 0.19 0.45 -19.71
C GLN A 133 -0.67 1.49 -20.42
N ARG A 134 -0.38 2.79 -20.25
CA ARG A 134 -1.13 3.90 -20.86
C ARG A 134 -0.68 4.20 -22.30
N ASP A 135 0.59 3.97 -22.61
CA ASP A 135 1.19 4.29 -23.92
C ASP A 135 0.88 3.22 -24.97
N ARG A 136 -0.25 3.42 -25.67
CA ARG A 136 -0.75 2.47 -26.70
C ARG A 136 -0.02 2.55 -28.03
N GLN A 137 0.73 3.62 -28.27
CA GLN A 137 1.47 3.80 -29.52
C GLN A 137 2.94 3.37 -29.36
N GLY A 138 3.49 3.47 -28.15
CA GLY A 138 4.88 3.12 -27.87
C GLY A 138 5.15 1.64 -27.56
N LEU A 139 4.15 0.86 -27.15
CA LEU A 139 4.32 -0.57 -26.82
C LEU A 139 3.19 -1.42 -27.40
N PRO A 140 3.51 -2.57 -28.03
CA PRO A 140 2.50 -3.51 -28.50
C PRO A 140 1.74 -4.13 -27.31
N ASP A 141 0.50 -4.54 -27.56
CA ASP A 141 -0.37 -5.12 -26.53
C ASP A 141 0.23 -6.38 -25.89
N SER A 142 1.03 -7.17 -26.63
CA SER A 142 1.76 -8.32 -26.09
C SER A 142 2.75 -7.94 -25.00
N ASP A 143 3.54 -6.88 -25.21
CA ASP A 143 4.48 -6.39 -24.21
C ASP A 143 3.75 -5.81 -23.00
N ARG A 144 2.67 -5.07 -23.25
CA ARG A 144 1.81 -4.52 -22.20
C ARG A 144 1.21 -5.64 -21.36
N ALA A 145 0.76 -6.74 -21.96
CA ALA A 145 0.23 -7.90 -21.24
C ALA A 145 1.28 -8.55 -20.33
N VAL A 146 2.51 -8.75 -20.82
CA VAL A 146 3.62 -9.30 -20.01
C VAL A 146 3.99 -8.36 -18.84
N LEU A 147 4.06 -7.05 -19.09
CA LEU A 147 4.33 -6.06 -18.05
C LEU A 147 3.18 -5.97 -17.02
N ALA A 148 1.93 -6.15 -17.46
CA ALA A 148 0.77 -6.20 -16.57
C ALA A 148 0.77 -7.48 -15.71
N ALA A 149 1.13 -8.63 -16.29
CA ALA A 149 1.29 -9.89 -15.56
C ALA A 149 2.36 -9.75 -14.47
N THR A 150 3.48 -9.11 -14.80
CA THR A 150 4.55 -8.78 -13.84
C THR A 150 4.03 -7.87 -12.71
N ALA A 151 3.24 -6.85 -13.06
CA ALA A 151 2.69 -5.89 -12.10
C ALA A 151 1.69 -6.49 -11.10
N ARG A 152 0.97 -7.57 -11.46
CA ARG A 152 0.01 -8.25 -10.56
C ARG A 152 0.66 -8.77 -9.27
N THR A 153 1.97 -9.06 -9.30
CA THR A 153 2.71 -9.48 -8.11
C THR A 153 2.92 -8.34 -7.11
N LEU A 154 2.93 -7.09 -7.56
CA LEU A 154 3.19 -5.90 -6.73
C LEU A 154 1.94 -5.10 -6.40
N VAL A 155 1.02 -4.98 -7.36
CA VAL A 155 -0.27 -4.32 -7.16
C VAL A 155 -1.26 -5.45 -6.94
N PRO A 156 -1.77 -5.66 -5.73
CA PRO A 156 -2.85 -6.62 -5.51
C PRO A 156 -4.12 -6.09 -6.20
N VAL A 157 -4.25 -6.37 -7.50
CA VAL A 157 -5.41 -5.97 -8.31
C VAL A 157 -6.64 -6.82 -7.93
N THR A 158 -6.41 -8.00 -7.33
CA THR A 158 -7.43 -9.03 -7.04
C THR A 158 -7.29 -9.65 -5.64
N MET A 159 -6.75 -8.94 -4.64
CA MET A 159 -6.87 -9.42 -3.25
C MET A 159 -8.32 -9.28 -2.77
N THR A 160 -9.16 -10.23 -3.16
CA THR A 160 -10.27 -10.68 -2.32
C THR A 160 -9.62 -11.33 -1.13
N MET A 161 -9.73 -10.72 0.05
CA MET A 161 -9.30 -11.39 1.26
C MET A 161 -10.07 -12.70 1.37
N ALA A 162 -9.34 -13.80 1.58
CA ALA A 162 -9.95 -14.92 2.29
C ALA A 162 -10.54 -14.33 3.57
N ALA A 163 -11.82 -14.63 3.83
CA ALA A 163 -12.53 -14.16 5.01
C ALA A 163 -11.65 -14.28 6.26
N PRO A 164 -11.77 -13.35 7.22
CA PRO A 164 -11.03 -13.48 8.48
C PRO A 164 -11.26 -14.90 8.99
N ARG A 165 -10.17 -15.62 9.28
CA ARG A 165 -10.28 -16.88 10.02
C ARG A 165 -10.93 -16.49 11.34
N GLY A 166 -12.23 -16.74 11.45
CA GLY A 166 -12.89 -16.85 12.73
C GLY A 166 -12.05 -17.80 13.58
N ASP A 167 -11.86 -17.42 14.83
CA ASP A 167 -11.21 -18.20 15.86
C ASP A 167 -9.67 -18.19 15.83
N ALA A 168 -9.11 -17.01 16.15
CA ALA A 168 -7.96 -17.01 17.06
C ALA A 168 -8.47 -17.42 18.44
N GLY A 169 -8.60 -18.74 18.64
CA GLY A 169 -8.78 -19.32 19.96
C GLY A 169 -7.73 -18.74 20.91
N ALA A 170 -8.21 -18.31 22.08
CA ALA A 170 -7.39 -17.80 23.17
C ALA A 170 -6.12 -18.65 23.35
N VAL A 171 -4.96 -18.02 23.21
CA VAL A 171 -3.70 -18.61 23.69
C VAL A 171 -3.78 -18.57 25.22
N PRO A 172 -3.81 -19.72 25.92
CA PRO A 172 -3.77 -19.70 27.38
C PRO A 172 -2.40 -19.17 27.81
N ASN A 173 -2.42 -18.10 28.62
CA ASN A 173 -1.25 -17.60 29.33
C ASN A 173 -0.72 -18.70 30.26
N GLY A 174 0.31 -19.42 29.83
CA GLY A 174 1.10 -20.28 30.71
C GLY A 174 1.92 -19.43 31.69
N PRO A 175 2.10 -19.85 32.95
CA PRO A 175 2.86 -19.09 33.94
C PRO A 175 4.34 -19.02 33.54
N GLY A 176 4.92 -17.83 33.69
CA GLY A 176 6.24 -17.49 33.17
C GLY A 176 7.39 -18.31 33.76
N GLU A 177 8.24 -18.82 32.87
CA GLU A 177 9.59 -19.25 33.20
C GLU A 177 10.47 -18.02 33.44
N GLN A 178 10.89 -17.87 34.69
CA GLN A 178 11.97 -16.98 35.10
C GLN A 178 13.30 -17.69 34.77
N TRP A 179 14.09 -17.08 33.89
CA TRP A 179 15.47 -17.52 33.68
C TRP A 179 16.32 -17.06 34.87
N THR A 180 17.00 -18.02 35.50
CA THR A 180 18.09 -17.79 36.47
C THR A 180 19.42 -17.99 35.76
#